data_AF-A0A2D5YQ53-F1
#
_entry.id   AF-A0A2D5YQ53-F1
#
_cell.length_a   1.000
_cell.length_b   1.000
_cell.length_c   1.000
_cell.angle_alpha   90.00
_cell.angle_beta   90.00
_cell.angle_gamma   90.00
#
_symmetry.space_group_name_H-M   'P 1'
#
loop_
_entity.id
_entity.type
_entity.pdbx_description
1 polymer ?
#
loop_
_entity_poly.entity_id
_entity_poly.type
_entity_poly.pdbx_seq_one_letter_code
_entity_poly.pdbx_strand_id
1 'polypeptide(L)'
;MKLILAVLMMFSITTIHAAEFEDGDYFTAHIIRGSVTAVCRDRGYTRNVHYTCSGSYLEPGNFSKLIITNDVDADRVEFNYTTSRGKARRKIARIKDGVSRPVNLWINTLTQRPLLKRGENEINYTLTKNKEVVDQGTMHITVDSAPLRTCMHGYIRTFSDCAMVGNICGEYFRRYNNCQ
;
A
#
# COMPACT_ATOMS: atom_id res chain seq x y z
N MET A 1 -35.28 -6.02 50.73
CA MET A 1 -33.94 -5.75 50.16
C MET A 1 -34.10 -5.53 48.66
N LYS A 2 -33.95 -4.30 48.16
CA LYS A 2 -33.96 -4.00 46.72
C LYS A 2 -32.51 -4.01 46.24
N LEU A 3 -32.16 -5.02 45.44
CA LEU A 3 -30.86 -5.12 44.78
C LEU A 3 -30.86 -4.12 43.62
N ILE A 4 -30.04 -3.06 43.70
CA ILE A 4 -29.81 -2.14 42.58
C ILE A 4 -28.66 -2.72 41.76
N LEU A 5 -28.97 -3.29 40.61
CA LEU A 5 -28.00 -3.79 39.64
C LEU A 5 -27.43 -2.57 38.88
N ALA A 6 -26.22 -2.14 39.25
CA ALA A 6 -25.51 -1.09 38.53
C ALA A 6 -24.93 -1.65 37.23
N VAL A 7 -25.62 -1.41 36.11
CA VAL A 7 -25.15 -1.72 34.75
C VAL A 7 -24.10 -0.67 34.39
N LEU A 8 -22.83 -1.02 34.56
CA LEU A 8 -21.70 -0.22 34.11
C LEU A 8 -21.62 -0.32 32.57
N MET A 9 -22.26 0.61 31.87
CA MET A 9 -22.04 0.78 30.42
C MET A 9 -20.58 1.17 30.21
N MET A 10 -19.75 0.24 29.74
CA MET A 10 -18.46 0.57 29.17
C MET A 10 -18.69 1.34 27.87
N PHE A 11 -18.72 2.66 27.97
CA PHE A 11 -18.59 3.55 26.81
C PHE A 11 -17.17 3.36 26.27
N SER A 12 -17.03 2.58 25.19
CA SER A 12 -15.81 2.53 24.40
C SER A 12 -15.56 3.93 23.83
N ILE A 13 -14.56 4.63 24.37
CA ILE A 13 -14.12 5.92 23.85
C ILE A 13 -13.50 5.63 22.48
N THR A 14 -14.26 5.82 21.40
CA THR A 14 -13.70 5.86 20.05
C THR A 14 -12.86 7.12 19.96
N THR A 15 -11.54 6.99 19.90
CA THR A 15 -10.65 8.10 19.56
C THR A 15 -11.00 8.55 18.15
N ILE A 16 -11.66 9.69 18.02
CA ILE A 16 -11.94 10.31 16.72
C ILE A 16 -10.61 10.84 16.20
N HIS A 17 -9.95 10.07 15.33
CA HIS A 17 -8.80 10.54 14.59
C HIS A 17 -9.27 11.56 13.56
N ALA A 18 -8.58 12.69 13.45
CA ALA A 18 -8.94 13.75 12.49
C ALA A 18 -8.66 13.40 11.03
N ALA A 19 -7.92 12.32 10.80
CA ALA A 19 -7.64 11.79 9.48
C ALA A 19 -7.46 10.27 9.51
N GLU A 20 -7.93 9.61 8.45
CA GLU A 20 -7.81 8.17 8.25
C GLU A 20 -7.52 7.84 6.77
N PHE A 21 -6.96 6.66 6.51
CA PHE A 21 -6.84 6.18 5.13
C PHE A 21 -8.19 5.69 4.61
N GLU A 22 -8.50 5.95 3.33
CA GLU A 22 -9.77 5.54 2.70
C GLU A 22 -10.00 4.02 2.73
N ASP A 23 -8.91 3.26 2.85
CA ASP A 23 -8.90 1.80 2.89
C ASP A 23 -8.89 1.23 4.34
N GLY A 24 -8.89 2.10 5.36
CA GLY A 24 -8.82 1.72 6.77
C GLY A 24 -7.41 1.51 7.32
N ASP A 25 -7.34 0.78 8.43
CA ASP A 25 -6.15 0.54 9.26
C ASP A 25 -5.62 -0.91 9.18
N TYR A 26 -6.31 -1.79 8.44
CA TYR A 26 -5.92 -3.18 8.24
C TYR A 26 -5.67 -3.49 6.77
N PHE A 27 -4.50 -4.05 6.48
CA PHE A 27 -4.12 -4.46 5.15
C PHE A 27 -3.58 -5.88 5.14
N THR A 28 -3.72 -6.56 3.99
CA THR A 28 -3.10 -7.88 3.78
C THR A 28 -2.07 -7.80 2.68
N ALA A 29 -0.83 -8.15 3.01
CA ALA A 29 0.27 -8.27 2.06
C ALA A 29 0.26 -9.66 1.43
N HIS A 30 0.06 -9.71 0.12
CA HIS A 30 0.13 -10.93 -0.69
C HIS A 30 1.51 -11.05 -1.32
N ILE A 31 2.07 -12.27 -1.27
CA ILE A 31 3.32 -12.62 -1.96
C ILE A 31 2.97 -13.65 -3.02
N ILE A 32 3.37 -13.39 -4.26
CA ILE A 32 3.09 -14.27 -5.40
C ILE A 32 4.39 -14.66 -6.08
N ARG A 33 4.46 -15.91 -6.55
CA ARG A 33 5.59 -16.45 -7.30
C ARG A 33 5.10 -17.27 -8.47
N GLY A 34 5.86 -17.30 -9.55
CA GLY A 34 5.53 -18.11 -10.71
C GLY A 34 6.67 -18.16 -11.72
N SER A 35 6.41 -18.82 -12.84
CA SER A 35 7.35 -18.85 -13.95
C SER A 35 6.63 -18.51 -15.25
N VAL A 36 7.33 -17.87 -16.17
CA VAL A 36 6.77 -17.46 -17.46
C VAL A 36 7.78 -17.65 -18.57
N THR A 37 7.31 -18.18 -19.69
CA THR A 37 8.03 -18.15 -20.95
C THR A 37 7.62 -16.93 -21.75
N ALA A 38 8.55 -16.01 -21.98
CA ALA A 38 8.34 -14.88 -22.86
C ALA A 38 8.85 -15.19 -24.27
N VAL A 39 7.98 -15.02 -25.27
CA VAL A 39 8.31 -15.03 -26.68
C VAL A 39 8.55 -13.58 -27.11
N CYS A 40 9.81 -13.26 -27.38
CA CYS A 40 10.27 -11.92 -27.71
C CYS A 40 10.56 -11.86 -29.20
N ARG A 41 10.04 -10.83 -29.88
CA ARG A 41 10.34 -10.58 -31.28
C ARG A 41 11.10 -9.27 -31.41
N ASP A 42 12.36 -9.35 -31.85
CA ASP A 42 13.20 -8.19 -32.10
C ASP A 42 13.89 -8.31 -33.46
N ARG A 43 13.79 -7.26 -34.29
CA ARG A 43 14.41 -7.16 -35.63
C ARG A 43 14.29 -8.43 -36.51
N GLY A 44 13.15 -9.10 -36.44
CA GLY A 44 12.86 -10.32 -37.22
C GLY A 44 13.24 -11.63 -36.54
N TYR A 45 14.00 -11.60 -35.44
CA TYR A 45 14.34 -12.78 -34.65
C TYR A 45 13.28 -13.03 -33.56
N THR A 46 12.92 -14.30 -33.39
CA THR A 46 12.05 -14.74 -32.29
C THR A 46 12.88 -15.51 -31.29
N ARG A 47 12.85 -15.11 -30.02
CA ARG A 47 13.53 -15.80 -28.92
C ARG A 47 12.54 -16.17 -27.82
N ASN A 48 12.72 -17.35 -27.24
CA ASN A 48 11.98 -17.78 -26.05
C ASN A 48 12.91 -17.62 -24.84
N VAL A 49 12.46 -16.91 -23.82
CA VAL A 49 13.21 -16.69 -22.59
C VAL A 49 12.37 -17.12 -21.40
N HIS A 50 12.96 -17.84 -20.46
CA HIS A 50 12.30 -18.26 -19.24
C HIS A 50 12.64 -17.31 -18.09
N TYR A 51 11.62 -16.90 -17.34
CA TYR A 51 11.77 -16.07 -16.15
C TYR A 51 11.09 -16.71 -14.96
N THR A 52 11.77 -16.63 -13.81
CA THR A 52 11.16 -16.84 -12.50
C THR A 52 10.72 -15.49 -11.96
N CYS A 53 9.42 -15.35 -11.73
CA CYS A 53 8.81 -14.11 -11.29
C CYS A 53 8.46 -14.18 -9.81
N SER A 54 8.71 -13.08 -9.10
CA SER A 54 8.17 -12.83 -7.77
C SER A 54 7.52 -11.46 -7.74
N GLY A 55 6.42 -11.36 -6.99
CA GLY A 55 5.65 -10.14 -6.86
C GLY A 55 5.08 -10.02 -5.47
N SER A 56 4.67 -8.81 -5.11
CA SER A 56 3.88 -8.56 -3.91
C SER A 56 2.93 -7.41 -4.14
N TYR A 57 1.74 -7.52 -3.57
CA TYR A 57 0.76 -6.44 -3.56
C TYR A 57 0.08 -6.37 -2.19
N LEU A 58 -0.51 -5.23 -1.91
CA LEU A 58 -1.30 -4.97 -0.72
C LEU A 58 -2.78 -4.94 -1.09
N GLU A 59 -3.60 -5.61 -0.29
CA GLU A 59 -5.06 -5.55 -0.36
C GLU A 59 -5.57 -4.63 0.76
N PRO A 60 -6.53 -3.71 0.49
CA PRO A 60 -7.24 -3.54 -0.79
C PRO A 60 -6.44 -2.84 -1.91
N GLY A 61 -5.35 -2.13 -1.58
CA GLY A 61 -4.56 -1.45 -2.59
C GLY A 61 -3.13 -1.11 -2.16
N ASN A 62 -2.24 -1.01 -3.15
CA ASN A 62 -0.85 -0.55 -2.94
C ASN A 62 -0.72 0.96 -2.67
N PHE A 63 -1.79 1.71 -2.91
CA PHE A 63 -1.91 3.13 -2.69
C PHE A 63 -3.24 3.40 -1.99
N SER A 64 -3.27 4.45 -1.17
CA SER A 64 -4.49 4.90 -0.51
C SER A 64 -4.50 6.42 -0.42
N LYS A 65 -5.67 7.02 -0.28
CA LYS A 65 -5.82 8.44 0.04
C LYS A 65 -6.09 8.61 1.52
N LEU A 66 -5.68 9.75 2.05
CA LEU A 66 -6.05 10.18 3.39
C LEU A 66 -7.32 11.03 3.28
N ILE A 67 -8.32 10.72 4.10
CA ILE A 67 -9.56 11.46 4.25
C ILE A 67 -9.48 12.21 5.59
N ILE A 68 -9.71 13.52 5.56
CA ILE A 68 -9.87 14.31 6.78
C ILE A 68 -11.33 14.14 7.23
N THR A 69 -11.52 13.62 8.43
CA THR A 69 -12.83 13.26 9.00
C THR A 69 -13.44 14.37 9.84
N ASN A 70 -12.61 15.31 10.30
CA ASN A 70 -13.02 16.53 10.99
C ASN A 70 -13.01 17.70 10.00
N ASP A 71 -13.75 18.79 10.28
CA ASP A 71 -13.78 20.01 9.44
C ASP A 71 -12.46 20.82 9.50
N VAL A 72 -11.30 20.15 9.46
CA VAL A 72 -9.97 20.74 9.41
C VAL A 72 -9.66 21.13 7.97
N ASP A 73 -9.54 22.43 7.71
CA ASP A 73 -9.10 22.94 6.42
C ASP A 73 -7.57 22.82 6.28
N ALA A 74 -7.12 21.82 5.52
CA ALA A 74 -5.71 21.58 5.20
C ALA A 74 -5.49 21.46 3.68
N ASP A 75 -4.34 21.94 3.20
CA ASP A 75 -3.92 21.82 1.79
C ASP A 75 -2.85 20.74 1.56
N ARG A 76 -2.34 20.17 2.64
CA ARG A 76 -1.22 19.22 2.60
C ARG A 76 -1.16 18.38 3.87
N VAL A 77 -0.78 17.12 3.68
CA VAL A 77 -0.36 16.21 4.76
C VAL A 77 1.09 15.82 4.58
N GLU A 78 1.80 15.78 5.71
CA GLU A 78 3.12 15.16 5.86
C GLU A 78 2.99 13.90 6.73
N PHE A 79 3.54 12.78 6.26
CA PHE A 79 3.65 11.52 7.00
C PHE A 79 5.10 11.28 7.40
N ASN A 80 5.34 11.06 8.67
CA ASN A 80 6.61 10.67 9.26
C ASN A 80 6.52 9.23 9.75
N TYR A 81 7.41 8.37 9.27
CA TYR A 81 7.31 6.93 9.45
C TYR A 81 8.67 6.24 9.47
N THR A 82 8.70 5.01 9.98
CA THR A 82 9.91 4.19 10.04
C THR A 82 9.84 3.01 9.05
N THR A 83 10.80 2.97 8.14
CA THR A 83 10.90 1.88 7.14
C THR A 83 11.19 0.52 7.78
N SER A 84 11.01 -0.56 7.01
CA SER A 84 11.39 -1.92 7.44
C SER A 84 12.86 -2.10 7.82
N ARG A 85 13.73 -1.16 7.42
CA ARG A 85 15.16 -1.13 7.80
C ARG A 85 15.46 -0.20 8.97
N GLY A 86 14.45 0.26 9.71
CA GLY A 86 14.60 1.16 10.86
C GLY A 86 14.93 2.61 10.53
N LYS A 87 14.93 3.01 9.25
CA LYS A 87 15.22 4.40 8.86
C LYS A 87 13.96 5.26 8.91
N ALA A 88 14.04 6.40 9.59
CA ALA A 88 13.03 7.45 9.54
C ALA A 88 12.92 8.03 8.13
N ARG A 89 11.69 8.26 7.67
CA ARG A 89 11.37 8.80 6.37
C ARG A 89 10.14 9.70 6.46
N ARG A 90 10.03 10.53 5.42
CA ARG A 90 8.92 11.45 5.24
C ARG A 90 8.26 11.24 3.88
N LYS A 91 6.94 11.37 3.83
CA LYS A 91 6.13 11.41 2.60
C LYS A 91 5.14 12.55 2.66
N ILE A 92 4.91 13.23 1.55
CA ILE A 92 4.03 14.42 1.49
C ILE A 92 2.99 14.21 0.40
N ALA A 93 1.74 14.57 0.69
CA ALA A 93 0.66 14.60 -0.29
C ALA A 93 -0.11 15.92 -0.19
N ARG A 94 -0.58 16.43 -1.35
CA ARG A 94 -1.49 17.56 -1.40
C ARG A 94 -2.90 17.10 -1.06
N ILE A 95 -3.66 17.96 -0.41
CA ILE A 95 -5.07 17.76 -0.05
C ILE A 95 -5.92 18.71 -0.89
N LYS A 96 -7.05 18.20 -1.35
CA LYS A 96 -8.10 18.97 -2.01
C LYS A 96 -9.44 18.43 -1.54
N ASP A 97 -10.34 19.31 -1.13
CA ASP A 97 -11.70 18.95 -0.71
C ASP A 97 -11.70 17.86 0.38
N GLY A 98 -10.81 17.99 1.38
CA GLY A 98 -10.66 17.02 2.48
C GLY A 98 -9.95 15.71 2.12
N VAL A 99 -9.49 15.54 0.86
CA VAL A 99 -8.92 14.28 0.37
C VAL A 99 -7.50 14.48 -0.16
N SER A 100 -6.56 13.63 0.28
CA SER A 100 -5.18 13.68 -0.22
C SER A 100 -5.00 13.00 -1.58
N ARG A 101 -3.94 13.38 -2.30
CA ARG A 101 -3.47 12.60 -3.46
C ARG A 101 -3.06 11.19 -3.01
N PRO A 102 -3.26 10.15 -3.85
CA PRO A 102 -2.87 8.78 -3.50
C PRO A 102 -1.42 8.67 -3.05
N VAL A 103 -1.23 8.00 -1.93
CA VAL A 103 0.04 7.82 -1.25
C VAL A 103 0.49 6.38 -1.45
N ASN A 104 1.73 6.17 -1.90
CA ASN A 104 2.28 4.83 -2.03
C ASN A 104 2.42 4.14 -0.66
N LEU A 105 1.62 3.10 -0.43
CA LEU A 105 1.65 2.29 0.79
C LEU A 105 2.66 1.16 0.71
N TRP A 106 2.79 0.46 -0.43
CA TRP A 106 3.48 -0.84 -0.50
C TRP A 106 4.55 -0.98 -1.59
N ILE A 107 4.50 -0.17 -2.64
CA ILE A 107 5.44 -0.27 -3.77
C ILE A 107 6.84 0.16 -3.32
N ASN A 108 7.83 -0.70 -3.55
CA ASN A 108 9.23 -0.44 -3.26
C ASN A 108 10.07 -0.52 -4.55
N THR A 109 10.56 0.62 -5.03
CA THR A 109 11.40 0.74 -6.23
C THR A 109 12.68 1.49 -5.92
N LEU A 110 13.57 1.71 -6.89
CA LEU A 110 14.78 2.50 -6.64
C LEU A 110 14.46 3.91 -6.11
N THR A 111 13.42 4.54 -6.64
CA THR A 111 13.03 5.94 -6.36
C THR A 111 11.90 6.07 -5.36
N GLN A 112 11.14 5.01 -5.10
CA GLN A 112 9.99 5.04 -4.20
C GLN A 112 10.18 4.08 -3.02
N ARG A 113 9.85 4.56 -1.83
CA ARG A 113 9.78 3.73 -0.62
C ARG A 113 8.32 3.59 -0.19
N PRO A 114 7.89 2.39 0.22
CA PRO A 114 6.55 2.19 0.77
C PRO A 114 6.39 2.99 2.07
N LEU A 115 5.16 3.38 2.37
CA LEU A 115 4.81 3.97 3.68
C LEU A 115 4.74 2.87 4.75
N LEU A 116 4.21 1.70 4.37
CA LEU A 116 3.97 0.58 5.26
C LEU A 116 5.07 -0.48 5.15
N LYS A 117 5.20 -1.27 6.23
CA LYS A 117 5.95 -2.52 6.32
C LYS A 117 5.03 -3.59 6.92
N ARG A 118 5.45 -4.86 6.83
CA ARG A 118 4.74 -5.97 7.49
C ARG A 118 4.66 -5.74 9.00
N GLY A 119 3.58 -6.20 9.62
CA GLY A 119 3.29 -6.05 11.03
C GLY A 119 2.76 -4.66 11.37
N GLU A 120 3.06 -4.19 12.57
CA GLU A 120 2.59 -2.91 13.09
C GLU A 120 3.35 -1.72 12.49
N ASN A 121 2.57 -0.70 12.12
CA ASN A 121 3.06 0.57 11.61
C ASN A 121 2.49 1.70 12.45
N GLU A 122 3.37 2.52 12.99
CA GLU A 122 3.01 3.81 13.58
C GLU A 122 3.40 4.92 12.60
N ILE A 123 2.42 5.75 12.22
CA ILE A 123 2.59 6.82 11.25
C ILE A 123 2.15 8.12 11.88
N ASN A 124 3.09 9.02 12.11
CA ASN A 124 2.80 10.36 12.58
C ASN A 124 2.44 11.23 11.38
N TYR A 125 1.29 11.91 11.43
CA TYR A 125 0.85 12.82 10.38
C TYR A 125 0.80 14.26 10.89
N THR A 126 1.02 15.19 9.97
CA THR A 126 0.88 16.63 10.21
C THR A 126 0.09 17.23 9.06
N LEU A 127 -1.06 17.82 9.37
CA LEU A 127 -1.87 18.57 8.43
C LEU A 127 -1.43 20.03 8.45
N THR A 128 -1.26 20.62 7.26
CA THR A 128 -0.88 22.03 7.14
C THR A 128 -1.79 22.78 6.18
N LYS A 129 -1.98 24.08 6.45
CA LYS A 129 -2.61 25.06 5.56
C LYS A 129 -1.66 26.22 5.39
N ASN A 130 -1.33 26.60 4.15
CA ASN A 130 -0.40 27.70 3.87
C ASN A 130 0.94 27.59 4.62
N LYS A 131 1.40 26.36 4.86
CA LYS A 131 2.60 25.96 5.64
C LYS A 131 2.47 26.05 7.17
N GLU A 132 1.35 26.50 7.72
CA GLU A 132 1.07 26.46 9.15
C GLU A 132 0.45 25.11 9.53
N VAL A 133 0.80 24.59 10.70
CA VAL A 133 0.23 23.34 11.22
C VAL A 133 -1.18 23.61 11.73
N VAL A 134 -2.15 22.87 11.21
CA VAL A 134 -3.57 22.96 11.61
C VAL A 134 -4.03 21.77 12.43
N ASP A 135 -3.39 20.61 12.27
CA ASP A 135 -3.63 19.42 13.06
C ASP A 135 -2.44 18.44 12.98
N GLN A 136 -2.33 17.55 13.95
CA GLN A 136 -1.35 16.47 13.97
C GLN A 136 -1.87 15.28 14.77
N GLY A 137 -1.42 14.09 14.40
CA GLY A 137 -1.80 12.88 15.11
C GLY A 137 -0.97 11.67 14.69
N THR A 138 -1.41 10.51 15.15
CA THR A 138 -0.76 9.23 14.90
C THR A 138 -1.79 8.23 14.40
N MET A 139 -1.46 7.51 13.33
CA MET A 139 -2.23 6.37 12.84
C MET A 139 -1.48 5.08 13.15
N HIS A 140 -2.23 4.09 13.62
CA HIS A 140 -1.74 2.73 13.80
C HIS A 140 -2.32 1.86 12.70
N ILE A 141 -1.46 1.19 11.93
CA ILE A 141 -1.86 0.38 10.78
C ILE A 141 -1.20 -0.99 10.87
N THR A 142 -2.00 -2.03 10.78
CA THR A 142 -1.54 -3.42 10.81
C THR A 142 -1.50 -3.99 9.39
N VAL A 143 -0.37 -4.59 9.04
CA VAL A 143 -0.21 -5.31 7.76
C VAL A 143 0.07 -6.78 8.00
N ASP A 144 -0.94 -7.61 7.77
CA ASP A 144 -0.84 -9.06 7.84
C ASP A 144 -0.17 -9.64 6.59
N SER A 145 0.38 -10.84 6.74
CA SER A 145 0.99 -11.56 5.62
C SER A 145 0.11 -12.74 5.21
N ALA A 146 -0.43 -12.68 4.00
CA ALA A 146 -1.08 -13.85 3.42
C ALA A 146 -0.04 -14.95 3.12
N PRO A 147 -0.47 -16.22 3.08
CA PRO A 147 0.38 -17.31 2.61
C PRO A 147 0.94 -17.04 1.22
N LEU A 148 2.15 -17.56 0.94
CA LEU A 148 2.74 -17.49 -0.38
C LEU A 148 1.82 -18.17 -1.41
N ARG A 149 1.48 -17.45 -2.47
CA ARG A 149 0.74 -17.99 -3.61
C ARG A 149 1.69 -18.35 -4.75
N THR A 150 1.53 -19.56 -5.27
CA THR A 150 2.30 -20.03 -6.43
C THR A 150 1.39 -20.10 -7.65
N CYS A 151 1.75 -19.35 -8.67
CA CYS A 151 1.11 -19.30 -9.97
C CYS A 151 1.58 -20.44 -10.87
N MET A 152 0.68 -20.92 -11.73
CA MET A 152 1.02 -21.86 -12.81
C MET A 152 1.96 -21.23 -13.84
N HIS A 153 2.74 -22.05 -14.53
CA HIS A 153 3.58 -21.58 -15.63
C HIS A 153 2.76 -20.84 -16.69
N GLY A 154 3.22 -19.66 -17.11
CA GLY A 154 2.53 -18.84 -18.10
C GLY A 154 3.32 -18.62 -19.38
N TYR A 155 2.64 -18.06 -20.39
CA TYR A 155 3.23 -17.66 -21.66
C TYR A 155 2.88 -16.22 -22.00
N ILE A 156 3.88 -15.42 -22.35
CA ILE A 156 3.71 -14.03 -22.80
C ILE A 156 4.35 -13.86 -24.17
N ARG A 157 3.71 -13.08 -25.04
CA ARG A 157 4.30 -12.60 -26.29
C ARG A 157 4.52 -11.10 -26.20
N THR A 158 5.72 -10.64 -26.56
CA THR A 158 6.08 -9.22 -26.59
C THR A 158 6.82 -8.88 -27.90
N PHE A 159 6.63 -7.64 -28.37
CA PHE A 159 7.35 -7.05 -29.51
C PHE A 159 8.63 -6.33 -29.10
N SER A 160 9.05 -6.49 -27.84
CA SER A 160 10.32 -5.99 -27.33
C SER A 160 11.35 -7.10 -27.23
N ASP A 161 12.60 -6.71 -26.98
CA ASP A 161 13.71 -7.63 -26.76
C ASP A 161 13.56 -8.47 -25.47
N CYS A 162 12.59 -8.29 -24.58
CA CYS A 162 12.54 -8.91 -23.25
C CYS A 162 13.69 -8.53 -22.30
N ALA A 163 14.41 -7.42 -22.50
CA ALA A 163 15.45 -7.00 -21.55
C ALA A 163 14.88 -6.65 -20.16
N MET A 164 13.62 -6.21 -20.09
CA MET A 164 12.97 -5.75 -18.86
C MET A 164 12.16 -6.84 -18.17
N VAL A 165 12.83 -7.66 -17.35
CA VAL A 165 12.21 -8.75 -16.56
C VAL A 165 11.02 -8.26 -15.73
N GLY A 166 11.14 -7.07 -15.12
CA GLY A 166 10.06 -6.48 -14.31
C GLY A 166 8.76 -6.27 -15.08
N ASN A 167 8.85 -5.84 -16.34
CA ASN A 167 7.67 -5.64 -17.20
C ASN A 167 7.04 -6.98 -17.58
N ILE A 168 7.85 -7.99 -17.90
CA ILE A 168 7.37 -9.34 -18.22
C ILE A 168 6.66 -9.96 -17.01
N CYS A 169 7.28 -9.89 -15.83
CA CYS A 169 6.68 -10.43 -14.60
C CYS A 169 5.43 -9.66 -14.16
N GLY A 170 5.41 -8.34 -14.30
CA GLY A 170 4.23 -7.53 -14.03
C GLY A 170 3.07 -7.87 -14.97
N GLU A 171 3.35 -8.00 -16.26
CA GLU A 171 2.36 -8.42 -17.26
C GLU A 171 1.86 -9.84 -17.01
N TYR A 172 2.74 -10.75 -16.58
CA TYR A 172 2.38 -12.11 -16.20
C TYR A 172 1.40 -12.11 -15.03
N PHE A 173 1.74 -11.50 -13.91
CA PHE A 173 0.82 -11.48 -12.78
C PHE A 173 -0.48 -10.74 -13.10
N ARG A 174 -0.45 -9.69 -13.92
CA ARG A 174 -1.67 -9.00 -14.38
C ARG A 174 -2.58 -9.91 -15.22
N ARG A 175 -2.05 -10.64 -16.21
CA ARG A 175 -2.83 -11.54 -17.07
C ARG A 175 -3.43 -12.72 -16.31
N TYR A 176 -2.72 -13.18 -15.30
CA TYR A 176 -3.13 -14.30 -14.46
C TYR A 176 -3.82 -13.81 -13.17
N ASN A 177 -4.34 -12.57 -13.14
CA ASN A 177 -5.11 -11.99 -12.03
C ASN A 177 -4.47 -12.14 -10.64
N ASN A 178 -3.15 -11.89 -10.53
CA ASN A 178 -2.34 -12.14 -9.33
C ASN A 178 -2.52 -13.57 -8.74
N CYS A 179 -2.93 -14.49 -9.61
CA CYS A 179 -3.15 -15.93 -9.46
C CYS A 179 -4.25 -16.34 -8.49
N GLN A 180 -5.33 -15.55 -8.44
CA GLN A 180 -6.62 -15.97 -7.88
C GLN A 180 -7.27 -17.08 -8.73
#